data_AF-A0A1X7SHN4-F1
#
_entry.id   AF-A0A1X7SHN4-F1
#
_cell.length_a   1.000
_cell.length_b   1.000
_cell.length_c   1.000
_cell.angle_alpha   90.00
_cell.angle_beta   90.00
_cell.angle_gamma   90.00
#
_symmetry.space_group_name_H-M   'P 1'
#
loop_
_entity.id
_entity.type
_entity.pdbx_description
1 polymer ?
#
loop_
_entity_poly.entity_id
_entity_poly.type
_entity_poly.pdbx_seq_one_letter_code
_entity_poly.pdbx_strand_id
1 'polypeptide(L)'
;MDRTITDKWYKMHDKDGFLYARKLINDEGLLCGGSSGSALAGAIKAIKDFNFGKGQRCVVILPDSIRNYMSRFVNDDWMIDKGFLELPTKLTTQWYVSVHAPHLI
;
A
#
# COMPACT_ATOMS: atom_id res chain seq x y z
N MET A 1 23.24 1.63 -12.99
CA MET A 1 23.05 2.10 -11.61
C MET A 1 24.35 1.86 -10.87
N ASP A 2 24.93 2.89 -10.24
CA ASP A 2 26.10 2.73 -9.39
C ASP A 2 25.66 2.13 -8.03
N ARG A 3 26.20 0.97 -7.67
CA ARG A 3 25.84 0.24 -6.45
C ARG A 3 26.73 0.61 -5.25
N THR A 4 27.82 1.33 -5.49
CA THR A 4 28.81 1.66 -4.45
C THR A 4 28.33 2.75 -3.49
N ILE A 5 27.38 3.58 -3.93
CA ILE A 5 26.78 4.67 -3.14
C ILE A 5 25.61 4.21 -2.26
N THR A 6 25.27 2.93 -2.24
CA THR A 6 24.11 2.40 -1.51
C THR A 6 24.55 1.49 -0.37
N ASP A 7 24.30 1.91 0.87
CA ASP A 7 24.73 1.18 2.06
C ASP A 7 23.98 -0.14 2.26
N LYS A 8 22.66 -0.14 2.01
CA LYS A 8 21.81 -1.31 2.28
C LYS A 8 20.61 -1.36 1.35
N TRP A 9 20.23 -2.59 1.00
CA TRP A 9 19.10 -2.90 0.13
C TRP A 9 18.00 -3.60 0.92
N TYR A 10 16.76 -3.22 0.66
CA TYR A 10 15.58 -3.78 1.30
C TYR A 10 14.63 -4.33 0.23
N LYS A 11 14.31 -5.62 0.31
CA LYS A 11 13.30 -6.25 -0.57
C LYS A 11 11.92 -6.06 0.03
N MET A 12 11.00 -5.46 -0.73
CA MET A 12 9.60 -5.29 -0.34
C MET A 12 8.69 -6.19 -1.16
N HIS A 13 7.60 -6.63 -0.54
CA HIS A 13 6.51 -7.31 -1.22
C HIS A 13 5.48 -6.30 -1.70
N ASP A 14 4.82 -6.59 -2.83
CA ASP A 14 3.79 -5.73 -3.41
C ASP A 14 2.66 -5.42 -2.42
N LYS A 15 2.28 -6.41 -1.61
CA LYS A 15 1.26 -6.24 -0.56
C LYS A 15 1.62 -5.10 0.40
N ASP A 16 2.86 -5.09 0.92
CA ASP A 16 3.32 -4.03 1.82
C ASP A 16 3.29 -2.67 1.11
N GLY A 17 3.79 -2.62 -0.13
CA GLY A 17 3.82 -1.40 -0.93
C GLY A 17 2.43 -0.80 -1.14
N PHE A 18 1.46 -1.59 -1.55
CA PHE A 18 0.10 -1.11 -1.79
C PHE A 18 -0.61 -0.70 -0.50
N LEU A 19 -0.45 -1.45 0.60
CA LEU A 19 -1.06 -1.09 1.87
C LEU A 19 -0.49 0.23 2.41
N TYR A 20 0.83 0.43 2.36
CA TYR A 20 1.42 1.71 2.77
C TYR A 20 1.08 2.87 1.84
N ALA A 21 0.98 2.65 0.53
CA ALA A 21 0.51 3.69 -0.39
C ALA A 21 -0.91 4.15 -0.05
N ARG A 22 -1.81 3.20 0.26
CA ARG A 22 -3.16 3.53 0.70
C ARG A 22 -3.20 4.24 2.05
N LYS A 23 -2.33 3.87 2.99
CA LYS A 23 -2.18 4.60 4.26
C LYS A 23 -1.68 6.02 4.05
N LEU A 24 -0.69 6.25 3.18
CA LEU A 24 -0.22 7.59 2.82
C LEU A 24 -1.36 8.46 2.26
N ILE A 25 -2.22 7.88 1.42
CA ILE A 25 -3.39 8.58 0.87
C ILE A 25 -4.39 8.91 1.98
N ASN A 26 -4.73 7.93 2.82
CA ASN A 26 -5.80 8.07 3.82
C ASN A 26 -5.39 8.92 5.03
N ASP A 27 -4.18 8.73 5.53
CA ASP A 27 -3.73 9.29 6.80
C ASP A 27 -3.03 10.64 6.59
N GLU A 28 -2.33 10.83 5.47
CA GLU A 28 -1.50 12.02 5.18
C GLU A 28 -2.00 12.85 3.99
N GLY A 29 -3.02 12.39 3.26
CA GLY A 29 -3.52 13.08 2.06
C GLY A 29 -2.58 13.07 0.86
N LEU A 30 -1.55 12.21 0.86
CA LEU A 30 -0.53 12.14 -0.19
C LEU A 30 -0.96 11.18 -1.30
N LEU A 31 -1.50 11.75 -2.39
CA LEU A 31 -2.01 11.02 -3.56
C LEU A 31 -0.91 10.39 -4.44
N CYS A 32 -0.19 9.42 -3.87
CA CYS A 32 0.99 8.79 -4.45
C CYS A 32 0.73 7.37 -5.01
N GLY A 33 1.69 6.86 -5.77
CA GLY A 33 1.65 5.52 -6.35
C GLY A 33 2.15 4.39 -5.43
N GLY A 34 2.06 3.14 -5.91
CA GLY A 34 2.49 1.96 -5.14
C GLY A 34 3.99 1.95 -4.82
N SER A 35 4.82 2.52 -5.70
CA SER A 35 6.28 2.66 -5.48
C SER A 35 6.60 3.51 -4.24
N SER A 36 5.77 4.51 -3.97
CA SER A 36 5.87 5.40 -2.80
C SER A 36 5.57 4.65 -1.51
N GLY A 37 4.57 3.77 -1.52
CA GLY A 37 4.29 2.89 -0.40
C GLY A 37 5.41 1.88 -0.15
N SER A 38 6.02 1.30 -1.20
CA SER A 38 7.19 0.42 -1.06
C SER A 38 8.40 1.16 -0.47
N ALA A 39 8.63 2.41 -0.89
CA ALA A 39 9.70 3.24 -0.34
C ALA A 39 9.48 3.53 1.15
N LEU A 40 8.25 3.86 1.56
CA LEU A 40 7.90 4.06 2.97
C LEU A 40 8.05 2.78 3.79
N ALA A 41 7.57 1.64 3.28
CA ALA A 41 7.72 0.34 3.94
C ALA A 41 9.20 -0.02 4.16
N GLY A 42 10.03 0.23 3.16
CA GLY A 42 11.49 0.08 3.25
C GLY A 42 12.11 1.04 4.26
N ALA A 43 11.71 2.30 4.26
CA ALA A 43 12.20 3.31 5.19
C ALA A 43 11.87 2.94 6.64
N ILE A 44 10.66 2.46 6.94
CA ILE A 44 10.29 2.02 8.29
C ILE A 44 11.15 0.84 8.77
N LYS A 45 11.46 -0.11 7.88
CA LYS A 45 12.39 -1.22 8.19
C LYS A 45 13.82 -0.69 8.42
N ALA A 46 14.29 0.21 7.57
CA ALA A 46 15.60 0.84 7.73
C ALA A 46 15.72 1.64 9.04
N ILE A 47 14.69 2.40 9.40
CA ILE A 47 14.63 3.17 10.65
C ILE A 47 14.84 2.28 11.87
N LYS A 48 14.18 1.11 11.89
CA LYS A 48 14.33 0.13 12.95
C LYS A 48 15.73 -0.52 12.94
N ASP A 49 16.19 -0.96 11.78
CA ASP A 49 17.48 -1.64 11.63
C ASP A 49 18.68 -0.75 12.00
N PHE A 50 18.65 0.52 11.63
CA PHE A 50 19.70 1.49 11.95
C PHE A 50 19.50 2.15 13.32
N ASN A 51 18.49 1.73 14.09
CA ASN A 51 18.16 2.24 15.41
C ASN A 51 18.02 3.79 15.43
N PHE A 52 17.33 4.33 14.43
CA PHE A 52 17.10 5.77 14.31
C PHE A 52 16.26 6.28 15.49
N GLY A 53 16.81 7.25 16.21
CA GLY A 53 16.23 7.83 17.42
C GLY A 53 15.74 9.27 17.23
N LYS A 54 15.27 9.85 18.34
CA LYS A 54 14.79 11.23 18.41
C LYS A 54 15.87 12.22 17.93
N GLY A 55 15.47 13.17 17.08
CA GLY A 55 16.34 14.23 16.56
C GLY A 55 17.01 13.89 15.22
N GLN A 56 16.96 12.64 14.79
CA GLN A 56 17.41 12.25 13.44
C GLN A 56 16.27 12.44 12.42
N ARG A 57 16.64 12.62 11.14
CA ARG A 57 15.70 12.84 10.04
C ARG A 57 15.91 11.79 8.95
N CYS A 58 14.82 11.26 8.44
CA CYS A 58 14.79 10.37 7.30
C CYS A 58 13.99 11.04 6.18
N VAL A 59 14.48 10.97 4.95
CA VAL A 59 13.79 11.49 3.76
C VAL A 59 13.37 10.30 2.91
N VAL A 60 12.10 10.28 2.50
CA VAL A 60 11.53 9.25 1.64
C VAL A 60 11.07 9.92 0.35
N ILE A 61 11.51 9.38 -0.79
CA ILE A 61 11.13 9.88 -2.11
C ILE A 61 9.84 9.17 -2.55
N LEU A 62 8.82 9.95 -2.89
CA LEU A 62 7.54 9.48 -3.43
C LEU A 62 7.54 9.76 -4.95
N PRO A 63 7.83 8.77 -5.81
CA PRO A 63 8.22 9.04 -7.19
C PRO A 63 7.09 9.54 -8.10
N ASP A 64 5.85 9.11 -7.83
CA ASP A 64 4.74 9.36 -8.74
C ASP A 64 3.37 9.43 -8.04
N SER A 65 2.37 9.90 -8.79
CA SER A 65 1.01 10.13 -8.32
C SER A 65 0.08 8.94 -8.51
N ILE A 66 -1.03 8.92 -7.77
CA ILE A 66 -2.12 7.94 -7.86
C ILE A 66 -2.74 7.78 -9.26
N ARG A 67 -2.64 8.81 -10.13
CA ARG A 67 -3.33 8.89 -11.44
C ARG A 67 -3.16 7.63 -12.30
N ASN A 68 -2.00 6.99 -12.26
CA ASN A 68 -1.69 5.81 -13.07
C ASN A 68 -2.34 4.51 -12.54
N TYR A 69 -2.97 4.55 -11.36
CA TYR A 69 -3.32 3.35 -10.59
C TYR A 69 -4.78 3.29 -10.12
N MET A 70 -5.64 4.19 -10.62
CA MET A 70 -7.05 4.28 -10.23
C MET A 70 -7.82 2.96 -10.40
N SER A 71 -7.45 2.15 -11.40
CA SER A 71 -8.04 0.83 -11.65
C SER A 71 -7.25 -0.35 -11.04
N ARG A 72 -6.26 -0.08 -10.19
CA ARG A 72 -5.40 -1.09 -9.56
C ARG A 72 -5.48 -1.01 -8.03
N PHE A 73 -4.37 -0.78 -7.34
CA PHE A 73 -4.30 -0.87 -5.88
C PHE A 73 -5.23 0.10 -5.14
N VAL A 74 -5.69 1.15 -5.82
CA VAL A 74 -6.68 2.10 -5.31
C VAL A 74 -8.07 1.46 -5.21
N ASN A 75 -8.37 0.52 -6.09
CA ASN A 75 -9.62 -0.22 -6.15
C ASN A 75 -9.58 -1.43 -5.19
N ASP A 76 -10.58 -1.53 -4.30
CA ASP A 76 -10.70 -2.61 -3.32
C ASP A 76 -10.91 -3.98 -3.96
N ASP A 77 -11.80 -4.08 -4.95
CA ASP A 77 -12.08 -5.34 -5.63
C ASP A 77 -10.82 -5.89 -6.30
N TRP A 78 -10.01 -5.02 -6.90
CA TRP A 78 -8.72 -5.41 -7.48
C TRP A 78 -7.74 -5.92 -6.40
N MET A 79 -7.70 -5.25 -5.25
CA MET A 79 -6.85 -5.66 -4.13
C MET A 79 -7.30 -7.01 -3.54
N ILE A 80 -8.61 -7.27 -3.49
CA ILE A 80 -9.18 -8.53 -3.01
C ILE A 80 -8.91 -9.66 -4.02
N ASP A 81 -9.15 -9.44 -5.31
CA ASP A 81 -8.86 -10.40 -6.40
C ASP A 81 -7.39 -10.83 -6.40
N LYS A 82 -6.48 -9.89 -6.09
CA LYS A 82 -5.05 -10.17 -5.98
C LYS A 82 -4.59 -10.68 -4.61
N GLY A 83 -5.51 -10.86 -3.66
CA GLY A 83 -5.20 -11.38 -2.32
C GLY A 83 -4.42 -10.41 -1.43
N PHE A 84 -4.40 -9.12 -1.77
CA PHE A 84 -3.78 -8.07 -0.97
C PHE A 84 -4.70 -7.53 0.12
N LEU A 85 -6.03 -7.69 -0.05
CA LEU A 85 -7.05 -7.41 0.96
C LEU A 85 -7.94 -8.64 1.19
N GLU A 86 -8.51 -8.71 2.39
CA GLU A 86 -9.51 -9.71 2.74
C GLU A 86 -10.92 -9.19 2.45
N LEU A 87 -11.83 -10.09 2.11
CA LEU A 87 -13.24 -9.76 1.92
C LEU A 87 -13.83 -9.23 3.24
N PRO A 88 -14.59 -8.13 3.22
CA PRO A 88 -15.24 -7.63 4.42
C PRO A 88 -16.23 -8.68 4.94
N THR A 89 -16.05 -9.11 6.19
CA THR A 89 -16.83 -10.19 6.83
C THR A 89 -18.34 -9.94 6.84
N LYS A 90 -18.78 -8.68 6.70
CA LYS A 90 -20.20 -8.28 6.68
C LYS A 90 -20.87 -8.37 5.29
N LEU A 91 -20.10 -8.46 4.20
CA LEU A 91 -20.66 -8.41 2.83
C LEU A 91 -21.00 -9.79 2.24
N THR A 92 -20.54 -10.88 2.85
CA THR A 92 -20.74 -12.23 2.31
C THR A 92 -22.22 -12.62 2.19
N THR A 93 -23.09 -12.12 3.07
CA THR A 93 -24.53 -12.40 2.98
C THR A 93 -25.26 -11.36 2.12
N GLN A 94 -25.03 -10.07 2.35
CA GLN A 94 -25.87 -9.02 1.74
C GLN A 94 -25.49 -8.72 0.28
N TRP A 95 -24.20 -8.77 -0.06
CA TRP A 95 -23.74 -8.56 -1.44
C TRP A 95 -24.04 -9.79 -2.32
N TYR A 96 -23.84 -11.00 -1.79
CA TYR A 96 -24.20 -12.24 -2.49
C TYR A 96 -25.70 -12.30 -2.80
N VAL A 97 -26.56 -11.98 -1.82
CA VAL A 97 -28.02 -11.92 -2.00
C VAL A 97 -28.40 -10.83 -3.00
N SER A 98 -27.81 -9.63 -2.92
CA SER A 98 -28.09 -8.55 -3.87
C SER A 98 -27.77 -8.89 -5.33
N VAL A 99 -26.74 -9.71 -5.57
CA VAL A 99 -26.27 -10.01 -6.94
C VAL A 99 -26.87 -11.31 -7.47
N HIS A 100 -27.11 -12.31 -6.62
CA HIS A 100 -27.51 -13.67 -7.05
C HIS A 100 -28.92 -14.07 -6.62
N ALA A 101 -29.54 -13.36 -5.67
CA ALA A 101 -30.90 -13.64 -5.20
C ALA A 101 -31.67 -12.35 -4.85
N PRO A 102 -31.83 -11.41 -5.81
CA PRO A 102 -32.45 -10.10 -5.56
C PRO A 102 -33.93 -10.18 -5.14
N HIS A 103 -34.56 -11.34 -5.25
CA HIS A 103 -35.95 -11.62 -4.88
C HIS A 103 -36.14 -11.93 -3.38
N LEU A 104 -35.06 -12.03 -2.60
CA LEU A 104 -35.09 -12.30 -1.15
C LEU A 104 -34.99 -11.03 -0.30
N ILE A 105 -35.12 -9.85 -0.92
CA ILE A 105 -35.04 -8.52 -0.29
C ILE A 105 -36.36 -7.78 -0.52
#